data_AF-A0A957JFJ2-F1
#
_entry.id   AF-A0A957JFJ2-F1
#
_cell.length_a   1.000
_cell.length_b   1.000
_cell.length_c   1.000
_cell.angle_alpha   90.00
_cell.angle_beta   90.00
_cell.angle_gamma   90.00
#
_symmetry.space_group_name_H-M   'P 1'
#
loop_
_entity.id
_entity.type
_entity.pdbx_description
1 polymer ?
#
loop_
_entity_poly.entity_id
_entity_poly.type
_entity_poly.pdbx_seq_one_letter_code
_entity_poly.pdbx_strand_id
1 'polypeptide(L)'
;MSEPREVALCVTCLVDQVMPEVGVAAVKLLRQAGCQVEFPPEQTCCGQPFFNSGYQEEARGLAKRLIEIFEPYACVVLPSGSCTTMIRYEYPHLFDAEPLWQERAERLAAKTFELGEFLTKETAWQPAGQLPPNSSVTYHDSCHMCRMLGLKDHPRELLAAAGADLQEMEQSDRCCGFG
;
A
#
# COMPACT_ATOMS: atom_id res chain seq x y z
N MET A 1 -4.79 25.80 -12.37
CA MET A 1 -4.61 24.34 -12.38
C MET A 1 -3.56 24.06 -11.32
N SER A 2 -3.87 23.29 -10.27
CA SER A 2 -2.86 22.91 -9.28
C SER A 2 -1.82 22.01 -9.95
N GLU A 3 -0.55 22.11 -9.54
CA GLU A 3 0.48 21.20 -10.02
C GLU A 3 0.12 19.75 -9.69
N PRO A 4 0.42 18.79 -10.59
CA PRO A 4 0.14 17.38 -10.35
C PRO A 4 0.97 16.88 -9.16
N ARG A 5 0.37 16.05 -8.31
CA ARG A 5 1.08 15.44 -7.18
C ARG A 5 2.00 14.33 -7.68
N GLU A 6 3.30 14.44 -7.41
CA GLU A 6 4.27 13.39 -7.70
C GLU A 6 4.14 12.26 -6.67
N VAL A 7 4.03 11.02 -7.17
CA VAL A 7 3.86 9.82 -6.36
C VAL A 7 4.83 8.74 -6.83
N ALA A 8 5.65 8.23 -5.93
CA ALA A 8 6.43 7.02 -6.17
C ALA A 8 5.57 5.78 -5.89
N LEU A 9 5.34 4.97 -6.90
CA LEU A 9 4.67 3.68 -6.75
C LEU A 9 5.68 2.64 -6.26
N CYS A 10 5.52 2.18 -5.03
CA CYS A 10 6.18 0.97 -4.57
C CYS A 10 5.28 -0.23 -4.92
N VAL A 11 5.61 -0.92 -6.02
CA VAL A 11 4.71 -1.89 -6.66
C VAL A 11 4.52 -3.16 -5.82
N THR A 12 5.48 -3.49 -4.97
CA THR A 12 5.62 -4.75 -4.20
C THR A 12 6.09 -5.95 -5.03
N CYS A 13 6.80 -6.87 -4.38
CA CYS A 13 7.37 -8.04 -5.04
C CYS A 13 6.33 -9.01 -5.60
N LEU A 14 5.20 -9.23 -4.91
CA LEU A 14 4.15 -10.13 -5.40
C LEU A 14 3.43 -9.57 -6.61
N VAL A 15 3.11 -8.27 -6.62
CA VAL A 15 2.51 -7.65 -7.79
C VAL A 15 3.47 -7.72 -8.98
N ASP A 16 4.74 -7.35 -8.78
CA ASP A 16 5.72 -7.34 -9.86
C ASP A 16 5.96 -8.73 -10.48
N GLN A 17 6.02 -9.77 -9.65
CA GLN A 17 6.41 -11.11 -10.10
C GLN A 17 5.23 -12.05 -10.41
N VAL A 18 4.03 -11.80 -9.86
CA VAL A 18 2.90 -12.74 -9.92
C VAL A 18 1.67 -12.13 -10.57
N MET A 19 1.35 -10.86 -10.29
CA MET A 19 0.12 -10.19 -10.76
C MET A 19 0.41 -8.76 -11.26
N PRO A 20 1.24 -8.60 -12.32
CA PRO A 20 1.69 -7.28 -12.80
C PRO A 20 0.54 -6.37 -13.24
N GLU A 21 -0.61 -6.94 -13.62
CA GLU A 21 -1.83 -6.20 -13.95
C GLU A 21 -2.33 -5.33 -12.78
N VAL A 22 -2.07 -5.73 -11.53
CA VAL A 22 -2.40 -4.91 -10.34
C VAL A 22 -1.56 -3.64 -10.31
N GLY A 23 -0.27 -3.72 -10.66
CA GLY A 23 0.62 -2.56 -10.76
C GLY A 23 0.15 -1.61 -11.86
N VAL A 24 -0.22 -2.15 -13.03
CA VAL A 24 -0.79 -1.35 -14.13
C VAL A 24 -2.10 -0.68 -13.72
N ALA A 25 -2.98 -1.38 -12.99
CA ALA A 25 -4.22 -0.82 -12.47
C ALA A 25 -3.96 0.31 -11.44
N ALA A 26 -3.01 0.12 -10.52
CA ALA A 26 -2.62 1.15 -9.56
C ALA A 26 -2.13 2.44 -10.25
N VAL A 27 -1.29 2.32 -11.28
CA VAL A 27 -0.84 3.47 -12.09
C VAL A 27 -2.03 4.18 -12.74
N LYS A 28 -2.99 3.44 -13.31
CA LYS A 28 -4.19 4.02 -13.94
C LYS A 28 -5.02 4.80 -12.92
N LEU A 29 -5.27 4.24 -11.75
CA LEU A 29 -6.04 4.88 -10.68
C LEU A 29 -5.35 6.17 -10.21
N LEU A 30 -4.05 6.12 -9.91
CA LEU A 30 -3.27 7.29 -9.49
C LEU A 30 -3.28 8.40 -10.55
N ARG A 31 -3.14 8.06 -11.84
CA ARG A 31 -3.22 9.03 -12.94
C ARG A 31 -4.63 9.62 -13.08
N GLN A 32 -5.67 8.82 -12.92
CA GLN A 32 -7.06 9.31 -12.90
C GLN A 32 -7.32 10.23 -11.71
N ALA A 33 -6.61 10.03 -10.59
CA ALA A 33 -6.60 10.94 -9.44
C ALA A 33 -5.71 12.18 -9.63
N GLY A 34 -5.19 12.43 -10.84
CA GLY A 34 -4.39 13.61 -11.16
C GLY A 34 -2.92 13.54 -10.71
N CYS A 35 -2.42 12.36 -10.36
CA CYS A 35 -1.03 12.17 -9.94
C CYS A 35 -0.09 11.92 -11.12
N GLN A 36 1.13 12.44 -11.01
CA GLN A 36 2.27 12.00 -11.81
C GLN A 36 2.93 10.83 -11.09
N VAL A 37 2.92 9.66 -11.74
CA VAL A 37 3.38 8.40 -11.12
C VAL A 37 4.79 8.09 -11.60
N GLU A 38 5.69 7.93 -10.64
CA GLU A 38 7.06 7.46 -10.86
C GLU A 38 7.23 6.03 -10.36
N PHE A 39 8.05 5.28 -11.08
CA PHE A 39 8.40 3.90 -10.77
C PHE A 39 9.93 3.77 -10.74
N PRO A 40 10.56 3.79 -9.55
CA PRO A 40 11.98 3.44 -9.44
C PRO A 40 12.17 1.98 -9.89
N PRO A 41 13.03 1.65 -10.87
CA PRO A 41 13.20 0.26 -11.30
C PRO A 41 14.01 -0.60 -10.30
N GLU A 42 14.66 0.02 -9.32
CA GLU A 42 15.54 -0.68 -8.38
C GLU A 42 14.84 -1.26 -7.15
N GLN A 43 13.50 -1.17 -7.07
CA GLN A 43 12.70 -1.65 -5.93
C GLN A 43 12.98 -3.12 -5.62
N THR A 44 12.88 -3.46 -4.34
CA THR A 44 13.03 -4.83 -3.85
C THR A 44 11.86 -5.18 -2.93
N CYS A 45 11.84 -6.40 -2.40
CA CYS A 45 10.85 -6.83 -1.41
C CYS A 45 10.90 -5.95 -0.16
N CYS A 46 9.76 -5.69 0.49
CA CYS A 46 9.69 -4.96 1.76
C CYS A 46 10.31 -5.72 2.94
N GLY A 47 10.64 -7.01 2.78
CA GLY A 47 11.27 -7.83 3.81
C GLY A 47 10.31 -8.45 4.82
N GLN A 48 9.00 -8.23 4.70
CA GLN A 48 8.01 -8.76 5.64
C GLN A 48 8.07 -10.29 5.85
N PRO A 49 8.25 -11.15 4.81
CA PRO A 49 8.36 -12.59 5.03
C PRO A 49 9.54 -12.99 5.92
N PHE A 50 10.69 -12.31 5.77
CA PHE A 50 11.85 -12.52 6.63
C PHE A 50 11.57 -12.07 8.07
N PHE A 51 10.96 -10.89 8.22
CA PHE A 51 10.57 -10.35 9.53
C PHE A 51 9.64 -11.31 10.29
N ASN A 52 8.55 -11.74 9.66
CA ASN A 52 7.57 -12.68 10.24
C ASN A 52 8.21 -14.02 10.64
N SER A 53 9.27 -14.43 9.93
CA SER A 53 9.98 -15.69 10.15
C SER A 53 11.16 -15.56 11.14
N GLY A 54 11.38 -14.37 11.71
CA GLY A 54 12.45 -14.12 12.69
C GLY A 54 13.84 -13.82 12.09
N TYR A 55 13.95 -13.71 10.77
CA TYR A 55 15.18 -13.35 10.05
C TYR A 55 15.37 -11.82 10.02
N GLN A 56 15.66 -11.27 11.20
CA GLN A 56 15.71 -9.82 11.42
C GLN A 56 16.86 -9.13 10.68
N GLU A 57 18.01 -9.78 10.51
CA GLU A 57 19.15 -9.21 9.75
C GLU A 57 18.83 -9.10 8.26
N GLU A 58 18.22 -10.13 7.69
CA GLU A 58 17.78 -10.18 6.29
C GLU A 58 16.68 -9.14 6.04
N ALA A 59 15.72 -9.03 6.97
CA ALA A 59 14.70 -7.98 6.93
C ALA A 59 15.33 -6.58 6.98
N ARG A 60 16.35 -6.35 7.83
CA ARG A 60 17.08 -5.07 7.89
C ARG A 60 17.78 -4.75 6.59
N GLY A 61 18.44 -5.73 5.97
CA GLY A 61 19.11 -5.54 4.68
C GLY A 61 18.14 -5.03 3.60
N LEU A 62 16.96 -5.66 3.50
CA LEU A 62 15.91 -5.24 2.56
C LEU A 62 15.30 -3.88 2.93
N ALA A 63 15.05 -3.63 4.22
CA ALA A 63 14.51 -2.36 4.70
C ALA A 63 15.46 -1.19 4.40
N LYS A 64 16.77 -1.36 4.64
CA LYS A 64 17.80 -0.35 4.30
C LYS A 64 17.76 -0.02 2.81
N ARG A 65 17.70 -1.05 1.95
CA ARG A 65 17.62 -0.86 0.50
C ARG A 65 16.35 -0.14 0.07
N LEU A 66 15.20 -0.53 0.63
CA LEU A 66 13.92 0.12 0.31
C LEU A 66 13.91 1.58 0.77
N ILE A 67 14.45 1.88 1.95
CA ILE A 67 14.63 3.24 2.46
C ILE A 67 15.46 4.08 1.50
N GLU A 68 16.64 3.61 1.09
CA GLU A 68 17.50 4.35 0.16
C GLU A 68 16.82 4.67 -1.17
N ILE A 69 15.98 3.75 -1.67
CA ILE A 69 15.24 3.95 -2.92
C ILE A 69 14.14 4.99 -2.75
N PHE A 70 13.37 4.91 -1.66
CA PHE A 70 12.16 5.70 -1.50
C PHE A 70 12.32 7.00 -0.68
N GLU A 71 13.42 7.18 0.04
CA GLU A 71 13.68 8.39 0.81
C GLU A 71 13.77 9.69 -0.01
N PRO A 72 14.18 9.71 -1.30
CA PRO A 72 14.19 10.94 -2.09
C PRO A 72 12.79 11.43 -2.48
N TYR A 73 11.78 10.55 -2.46
CA TYR A 73 10.42 10.88 -2.92
C TYR A 73 9.59 11.52 -1.81
N ALA A 74 8.75 12.50 -2.14
CA ALA A 74 7.89 13.17 -1.17
C ALA A 74 6.66 12.32 -0.74
N CYS A 75 6.24 11.38 -1.59
CA CYS A 75 5.04 10.56 -1.39
C CYS A 75 5.26 9.17 -1.98
N VAL A 76 4.98 8.12 -1.20
CA VAL A 76 5.12 6.71 -1.59
C VAL A 76 3.78 6.02 -1.43
N VAL A 77 3.31 5.32 -2.47
CA VAL A 77 2.02 4.61 -2.45
C VAL A 77 2.23 3.14 -2.79
N LEU A 78 1.54 2.25 -2.06
CA LEU A 78 1.61 0.80 -2.24
C LEU A 78 0.21 0.18 -2.40
N PRO A 79 0.02 -0.74 -3.36
CA PRO A 79 -1.19 -1.56 -3.46
C PRO A 79 -1.13 -2.78 -2.50
N SER A 80 -0.68 -2.59 -1.25
CA SER A 80 -0.54 -3.68 -0.29
C SER A 80 -0.57 -3.18 1.16
N GLY A 81 -1.58 -3.61 1.92
CA GLY A 81 -1.64 -3.32 3.35
C GLY A 81 -0.51 -3.95 4.17
N SER A 82 -0.01 -5.12 3.74
CA SER A 82 1.04 -5.83 4.49
C SER A 82 2.40 -5.15 4.31
N CYS A 83 2.77 -4.79 3.08
CA CYS A 83 3.98 -4.00 2.82
C CYS A 83 3.89 -2.60 3.44
N THR A 84 2.72 -1.97 3.39
CA THR A 84 2.50 -0.66 4.04
C THR A 84 2.66 -0.76 5.56
N THR A 85 2.14 -1.83 6.19
CA THR A 85 2.33 -2.08 7.63
C THR A 85 3.82 -2.26 7.96
N MET A 86 4.52 -3.07 7.17
CA MET A 86 5.95 -3.31 7.35
C MET A 86 6.74 -2.00 7.35
N ILE A 87 6.48 -1.11 6.38
CA ILE A 87 7.17 0.17 6.27
C ILE A 87 6.76 1.12 7.40
N ARG A 88 5.47 1.24 7.70
CA ARG A 88 4.96 2.25 8.65
C ARG A 88 5.24 1.93 10.11
N TYR A 89 5.16 0.65 10.47
CA TYR A 89 5.20 0.22 11.87
C TYR A 89 6.43 -0.63 12.16
N GLU A 90 6.76 -1.59 11.30
CA GLU A 90 7.84 -2.54 11.62
C GLU A 90 9.24 -1.98 11.32
N TYR A 91 9.44 -1.16 10.29
CA TYR A 91 10.77 -0.59 10.00
C TYR A 91 11.32 0.26 11.16
N PRO A 92 10.55 1.17 11.81
CA PRO A 92 11.04 1.89 12.98
C PRO A 92 11.51 0.96 14.11
N HIS A 93 10.73 -0.09 14.42
CA HIS A 93 11.06 -1.08 15.45
C HIS A 93 12.29 -1.93 15.08
N LEU A 94 12.37 -2.31 13.80
CA LEU A 94 13.47 -3.10 13.26
C LEU A 94 14.84 -2.43 13.44
N PHE A 95 14.86 -1.09 13.54
CA PHE A 95 16.05 -0.26 13.72
C PHE A 95 16.18 0.37 15.12
N ASP A 96 15.49 -0.11 16.15
CA ASP A 96 15.59 0.43 17.53
C ASP A 96 17.05 0.55 18.04
N ALA A 97 17.95 -0.33 17.57
CA ALA A 97 19.38 -0.32 17.91
C ALA A 97 20.27 0.49 16.93
N GLU A 98 19.70 1.06 15.87
CA GLU A 98 20.39 1.81 14.81
C GLU A 98 19.73 3.20 14.61
N PRO A 99 19.98 4.20 15.48
CA PRO A 99 19.21 5.45 15.51
C PRO A 99 19.16 6.22 14.18
N LEU A 100 20.24 6.21 13.41
CA LEU A 100 20.29 6.85 12.08
C LEU A 100 19.34 6.17 11.08
N TRP A 101 19.20 4.85 11.16
CA TRP A 101 18.29 4.11 10.29
C TRP A 101 16.85 4.17 10.78
N GLN A 102 16.65 4.20 12.10
CA GLN A 102 15.33 4.42 12.71
C GLN A 102 14.72 5.74 12.24
N GLU A 103 15.48 6.84 12.32
CA GLU A 103 15.00 8.16 11.88
C GLU A 103 14.64 8.16 10.38
N ARG A 104 15.42 7.46 9.54
CA ARG A 104 15.11 7.32 8.11
C ARG A 104 13.85 6.47 7.88
N ALA A 105 13.68 5.40 8.65
CA ALA A 105 12.48 4.56 8.62
C ALA A 105 11.23 5.33 9.02
N GLU A 106 11.29 6.13 10.08
CA GLU A 106 10.18 7.00 10.53
C GLU A 106 9.82 8.04 9.47
N ARG A 107 10.82 8.67 8.84
CA ARG A 107 10.59 9.61 7.73
C ARG A 107 9.93 8.94 6.54
N LEU A 108 10.34 7.71 6.20
CA LEU A 108 9.69 6.95 5.13
C LEU A 108 8.25 6.57 5.53
N ALA A 109 8.05 6.08 6.75
CA ALA A 109 6.74 5.72 7.29
C ALA A 109 5.74 6.88 7.18
N ALA A 110 6.16 8.10 7.54
CA ALA A 110 5.31 9.29 7.54
C ALA A 110 4.78 9.71 6.15
N LYS A 111 5.45 9.27 5.07
CA LYS A 111 5.08 9.58 3.68
C LYS A 111 4.66 8.36 2.87
N THR A 112 4.41 7.23 3.53
CA THR A 112 4.00 5.98 2.91
C THR A 112 2.52 5.73 3.14
N PHE A 113 1.78 5.55 2.04
CA PHE A 113 0.33 5.38 2.05
C PHE A 113 -0.07 4.05 1.40
N GLU A 114 -1.13 3.45 1.92
CA GLU A 114 -1.84 2.39 1.21
C GLU A 114 -2.66 3.03 0.08
N LEU A 115 -2.78 2.35 -1.06
CA LEU A 115 -3.42 2.91 -2.27
C LEU A 115 -4.86 3.38 -2.05
N GLY A 116 -5.70 2.59 -1.39
CA GLY A 116 -7.07 2.96 -1.07
C GLY A 116 -7.15 4.17 -0.13
N GLU A 117 -6.33 4.19 0.93
CA GLU A 117 -6.18 5.36 1.81
C GLU A 117 -5.75 6.62 1.05
N PHE A 118 -4.78 6.49 0.15
CA PHE A 118 -4.28 7.62 -0.62
C PHE A 118 -5.34 8.19 -1.56
N LEU A 119 -6.04 7.33 -2.30
CA LEU A 119 -7.08 7.75 -3.25
C LEU A 119 -8.26 8.45 -2.54
N THR A 120 -8.62 7.99 -1.36
CA THR A 120 -9.75 8.54 -0.59
C THR A 120 -9.36 9.79 0.20
N LYS A 121 -8.31 9.73 1.02
CA LYS A 121 -7.97 10.82 1.96
C LYS A 121 -7.11 11.91 1.32
N GLU A 122 -6.15 11.52 0.50
CA GLU A 122 -5.13 12.46 0.01
C GLU A 122 -5.57 13.17 -1.26
N THR A 123 -6.27 12.48 -2.17
CA THR A 123 -6.72 13.06 -3.45
C THR A 123 -8.22 13.34 -3.50
N ALA A 124 -9.00 12.81 -2.55
CA ALA A 124 -10.47 12.82 -2.58
C ALA A 124 -11.05 12.28 -3.91
N TRP A 125 -10.32 11.39 -4.57
CA TRP A 125 -10.70 10.82 -5.85
C TRP A 125 -11.83 9.80 -5.66
N GLN A 126 -12.76 9.78 -6.61
CA GLN A 126 -13.92 8.88 -6.61
C GLN A 126 -14.07 8.19 -7.97
N PRO A 127 -14.16 6.85 -8.03
CA PRO A 127 -14.31 6.07 -9.26
C PRO A 127 -15.72 6.11 -9.87
N ALA A 128 -16.39 7.27 -9.88
CA ALA A 128 -17.83 7.38 -10.17
C ALA A 128 -18.30 6.56 -11.40
N GLY A 129 -19.11 5.52 -11.15
CA GLY A 129 -19.79 4.73 -12.18
C GLY A 129 -18.88 3.91 -13.10
N GLN A 130 -17.67 3.56 -12.64
CA GLN A 130 -16.75 2.73 -13.44
C GLN A 130 -17.18 1.26 -13.57
N LEU A 131 -18.07 0.77 -12.69
CA LEU A 131 -18.59 -0.60 -12.75
C LEU A 131 -19.92 -0.68 -13.52
N PRO A 132 -20.17 -1.77 -14.25
CA PRO A 132 -21.48 -2.05 -14.83
C PRO A 132 -22.60 -2.06 -13.77
N PRO A 133 -23.85 -1.70 -14.13
CA PRO A 133 -24.99 -1.84 -13.23
C PRO A 133 -25.14 -3.27 -12.71
N ASN A 134 -25.53 -3.42 -11.44
CA ASN A 134 -25.71 -4.71 -10.75
C ASN A 134 -24.42 -5.56 -10.64
N SER A 135 -23.25 -4.91 -10.57
CA SER A 135 -21.99 -5.58 -10.27
C SER A 135 -21.95 -5.99 -8.80
N SER A 136 -22.37 -7.22 -8.50
CA SER A 136 -22.34 -7.78 -7.14
C SER A 136 -20.89 -8.08 -6.72
N VAL A 137 -20.47 -7.49 -5.61
CA VAL A 137 -19.10 -7.60 -5.09
C VAL A 137 -19.13 -7.90 -3.61
N THR A 138 -18.26 -8.81 -3.17
CA THR A 138 -17.96 -9.04 -1.76
C THR A 138 -16.51 -8.63 -1.49
N TYR A 139 -16.26 -7.96 -0.38
CA TYR A 139 -14.92 -7.55 0.03
C TYR A 139 -14.40 -8.39 1.20
N HIS A 140 -13.21 -8.97 1.03
CA HIS A 140 -12.48 -9.65 2.10
C HIS A 140 -11.49 -8.69 2.75
N ASP A 141 -11.64 -8.48 4.05
CA ASP A 141 -10.83 -7.52 4.79
C ASP A 141 -9.40 -8.05 4.98
N SER A 142 -8.42 -7.29 4.49
CA SER A 142 -7.01 -7.56 4.80
C SER A 142 -6.74 -7.34 6.28
N CYS A 143 -6.19 -8.35 6.97
CA CYS A 143 -5.84 -8.25 8.39
C CYS A 143 -4.85 -7.12 8.66
N HIS A 144 -3.90 -6.87 7.75
CA HIS A 144 -2.94 -5.78 7.86
C HIS A 144 -3.60 -4.42 7.64
N MET A 145 -4.51 -4.30 6.66
CA MET A 145 -5.26 -3.05 6.47
C MET A 145 -6.15 -2.76 7.69
N CYS A 146 -6.92 -3.73 8.15
CA CYS A 146 -7.91 -3.52 9.20
C CYS A 146 -7.29 -3.42 10.60
N ARG A 147 -6.43 -4.38 10.98
CA ARG A 147 -5.95 -4.51 12.36
C ARG A 147 -4.70 -3.68 12.63
N MET A 148 -3.84 -3.49 11.62
CA MET A 148 -2.58 -2.77 11.78
C MET A 148 -2.70 -1.32 11.29
N LEU A 149 -3.23 -1.10 10.09
CA LEU A 149 -3.35 0.25 9.53
C LEU A 149 -4.63 1.00 9.98
N GLY A 150 -5.66 0.29 10.47
CA GLY A 150 -6.96 0.88 10.80
C GLY A 150 -7.77 1.34 9.57
N LEU A 151 -7.50 0.75 8.41
CA LEU A 151 -8.05 1.12 7.09
C LEU A 151 -9.13 0.13 6.65
N LYS A 152 -10.28 0.14 7.33
CA LYS A 152 -11.40 -0.76 7.02
C LYS A 152 -12.36 -0.21 5.96
N ASP A 153 -12.59 1.09 5.95
CA ASP A 153 -13.72 1.68 5.21
C ASP A 153 -13.34 2.10 3.78
N HIS A 154 -12.09 2.50 3.54
CA HIS A 154 -11.60 2.99 2.23
C HIS A 154 -11.91 2.06 1.06
N PRO A 155 -11.69 0.73 1.15
CA PRO A 155 -12.01 -0.17 0.04
C PRO A 155 -13.51 -0.18 -0.28
N ARG A 156 -14.37 -0.14 0.74
CA ARG A 156 -15.83 -0.15 0.57
C ARG A 156 -16.33 1.17 -0.01
N GLU A 157 -15.79 2.30 0.45
CA GLU A 157 -16.11 3.61 -0.10
C GLU A 157 -15.80 3.68 -1.60
N LEU A 158 -14.60 3.24 -2.00
CA LEU A 158 -14.20 3.20 -3.41
C LEU A 158 -15.06 2.24 -4.24
N LEU A 159 -15.38 1.05 -3.73
CA LEU A 159 -16.24 0.09 -4.43
C LEU A 159 -17.68 0.63 -4.60
N ALA A 160 -18.25 1.22 -3.54
CA ALA A 160 -19.58 1.82 -3.60
C ALA A 160 -19.62 3.00 -4.58
N ALA A 161 -18.61 3.89 -4.55
CA ALA A 161 -18.48 4.98 -5.51
C ALA A 161 -18.29 4.50 -6.95
N ALA A 162 -17.67 3.33 -7.13
CA ALA A 162 -17.53 2.69 -8.44
C ALA A 162 -18.86 2.15 -8.98
N GLY A 163 -19.89 2.04 -8.14
CA GLY A 163 -21.20 1.48 -8.49
C GLY A 163 -21.36 0.01 -8.14
N ALA A 164 -20.54 -0.54 -7.23
CA ALA A 164 -20.68 -1.92 -6.78
C ALA A 164 -21.95 -2.11 -5.94
N ASP A 165 -22.62 -3.23 -6.16
CA ASP A 165 -23.61 -3.77 -5.23
C ASP A 165 -22.88 -4.62 -4.19
N LEU A 166 -22.51 -3.98 -3.08
CA LEU A 166 -21.71 -4.60 -2.01
C LEU A 166 -22.56 -5.59 -1.20
N GLN A 167 -22.22 -6.87 -1.33
CA GLN A 167 -22.77 -7.96 -0.55
C GLN A 167 -21.74 -8.36 0.52
N GLU A 168 -21.94 -7.90 1.75
CA GLU A 168 -21.04 -8.21 2.87
C GLU A 168 -21.04 -9.71 3.18
N MET A 169 -19.86 -10.26 3.47
CA MET A 169 -19.72 -11.64 3.94
C MET A 169 -19.72 -11.71 5.46
N GLU A 170 -20.21 -12.80 6.01
CA GLU A 170 -19.98 -13.12 7.42
C GLU A 170 -18.49 -13.36 7.67
N GLN A 171 -17.95 -12.84 8.78
CA GLN A 171 -16.52 -12.95 9.11
C GLN A 171 -15.59 -12.38 8.03
N SER A 172 -15.97 -11.24 7.43
CA SER A 172 -15.17 -10.56 6.40
C SER A 172 -13.73 -10.28 6.83
N ASP A 173 -13.48 -10.14 8.14
CA ASP A 173 -12.21 -9.86 8.81
C ASP A 173 -11.43 -11.08 9.28
N ARG A 174 -11.89 -12.29 8.92
CA ARG A 174 -11.17 -13.52 9.20
C ARG A 174 -9.91 -13.60 8.34
N CYS A 175 -8.79 -14.00 8.94
CA CYS A 175 -7.54 -14.13 8.20
C CYS A 175 -7.69 -15.15 7.05
N CYS A 176 -7.22 -14.78 5.85
CA CYS A 176 -7.21 -15.66 4.68
C CYS A 176 -6.22 -16.84 4.80
N GLY A 177 -5.32 -16.81 5.78
CA GLY A 177 -4.35 -17.87 6.05
C GLY A 177 -3.08 -17.82 5.19
N PHE A 178 -2.86 -16.75 4.41
CA PHE A 178 -1.68 -16.60 3.57
C PHE A 178 -0.41 -16.20 4.35
N GLY A 179 -0.55 -15.29 5.32
CA GLY A 179 0.56 -14.58 5.98
C GLY A 179 1.03 -15.16 7.29
#